data_AF-A0A453DJP4-F1
#
_entry.id   AF-A0A453DJP4-F1
#
_cell.length_a   1.000
_cell.length_b   1.000
_cell.length_c   1.000
_cell.angle_alpha   90.00
_cell.angle_beta   90.00
_cell.angle_gamma   90.00
#
_symmetry.space_group_name_H-M   'P 1'
#
loop_
_entity.id
_entity.type
_entity.pdbx_description
1 polymer ?
#
loop_
_entity_poly.entity_id
_entity_poly.type
_entity_poly.pdbx_seq_one_letter_code
_entity_poly.pdbx_strand_id
1 'polypeptide(L)'
;MQHTHTTFVRGLLDPKFFGLSSVSDIPELIGTMELPDIPFSCISVRKKHGEHDMTYKIFSRAKLEDALLDQMFSTREETIRIDWPAYPHYQAPEDFAPIILDGRHLYYVNTFESAASAMETGAVAAENVARLIISRLPLGLRAGLSAAAAPEPHIESFAGEEEGSQRVDL
;
A
#
# COMPACT_ATOMS: atom_id res chain seq x y z
N MET A 1 -5.82 16.43 -5.18
CA MET A 1 -5.25 15.26 -4.49
C MET A 1 -6.38 14.28 -4.30
N GLN A 2 -6.18 13.01 -4.62
CA GLN A 2 -7.24 12.02 -4.48
C GLN A 2 -7.38 11.67 -3.00
N HIS A 3 -8.60 11.40 -2.53
CA HIS A 3 -8.82 10.94 -1.16
C HIS A 3 -9.11 9.44 -1.18
N THR A 4 -8.56 8.74 -0.19
CA THR A 4 -8.77 7.31 0.03
C THR A 4 -9.31 7.13 1.44
N HIS A 5 -10.61 6.88 1.55
CA HIS A 5 -11.26 6.59 2.81
C HIS A 5 -10.99 5.14 3.20
N THR A 6 -10.26 4.97 4.29
CA THR A 6 -9.96 3.66 4.87
C THR A 6 -10.90 3.42 6.05
N THR A 7 -11.69 2.35 5.97
CA THR A 7 -12.53 1.90 7.08
C THR A 7 -11.98 0.57 7.59
N PHE A 8 -11.64 0.50 8.86
CA PHE A 8 -11.35 -0.73 9.56
C PHE A 8 -12.60 -1.18 10.31
N VAL A 9 -12.98 -2.44 10.14
CA VAL A 9 -14.13 -3.01 10.84
C VAL A 9 -13.68 -4.31 11.50
N ARG A 10 -14.00 -4.48 12.78
CA ARG A 10 -13.94 -5.78 13.44
C ARG A 10 -15.36 -6.36 13.51
N GLY A 11 -15.52 -7.61 13.06
CA GLY A 11 -16.82 -8.26 12.99
C GLY A 11 -16.84 -9.40 11.97
N LEU A 12 -18.00 -9.67 11.37
CA LEU A 12 -18.20 -10.73 10.39
C LEU A 12 -19.01 -10.23 9.19
N LEU A 13 -18.45 -10.36 7.98
CA LEU A 13 -19.16 -10.01 6.74
C LEU A 13 -20.43 -10.86 6.56
N ASP A 14 -21.50 -10.25 6.02
CA ASP A 14 -22.70 -10.97 5.62
C ASP A 14 -22.52 -11.55 4.21
N PRO A 15 -22.48 -12.88 4.01
CA PRO A 15 -22.32 -13.48 2.69
C PRO A 15 -23.44 -13.10 1.72
N LYS A 16 -24.65 -12.79 2.22
CA LYS A 16 -25.78 -12.40 1.37
C LYS A 16 -25.54 -11.08 0.65
N PHE A 17 -24.83 -10.14 1.29
CA PHE A 17 -24.45 -8.88 0.66
C PHE A 17 -23.61 -9.11 -0.61
N PHE A 18 -22.76 -10.15 -0.58
CA PHE A 18 -21.90 -10.53 -1.70
C PHE A 18 -22.53 -11.56 -2.65
N GLY A 19 -23.80 -11.92 -2.45
CA GLY A 19 -24.48 -12.95 -3.25
C GLY A 19 -23.93 -14.36 -3.03
N LEU A 20 -23.31 -14.61 -1.86
CA LEU A 20 -22.71 -15.89 -1.48
C LEU A 20 -23.56 -16.62 -0.44
N SER A 21 -23.30 -17.92 -0.26
CA SER A 21 -24.10 -18.78 0.64
C SER A 21 -23.49 -18.86 2.05
N SER A 22 -22.17 -18.81 2.17
CA SER A 22 -21.47 -18.90 3.46
C SER A 22 -20.33 -17.89 3.57
N VAL A 23 -19.94 -17.57 4.81
CA VAL A 23 -18.81 -16.65 5.08
C VAL A 23 -17.48 -17.23 4.54
N SER A 24 -17.31 -18.55 4.59
CA SER A 24 -16.12 -19.23 4.05
C SER A 24 -15.96 -19.11 2.54
N ASP A 25 -17.04 -18.79 1.82
CA ASP A 25 -16.98 -18.55 0.37
C ASP A 25 -16.46 -17.14 0.03
N ILE A 26 -16.42 -16.23 1.01
CA ILE A 26 -15.91 -14.87 0.82
C ILE A 26 -14.38 -14.93 0.75
N PRO A 27 -13.74 -14.47 -0.34
CA PRO A 27 -12.29 -14.47 -0.45
C PRO A 27 -11.66 -13.46 0.53
N GLU A 28 -10.41 -13.73 0.94
CA GLU A 28 -9.69 -12.85 1.89
C GLU A 28 -9.39 -11.46 1.32
N LEU A 29 -9.39 -11.32 -0.01
CA LEU A 29 -9.19 -10.08 -0.74
C LEU A 29 -10.27 -9.95 -1.82
N ILE A 30 -11.05 -8.88 -1.73
CA ILE A 30 -12.01 -8.46 -2.75
C ILE A 30 -11.46 -7.17 -3.35
N GLY A 31 -11.25 -7.15 -4.66
CA GLY A 31 -10.91 -5.96 -5.42
C GLY A 31 -12.03 -5.64 -6.41
N THR A 32 -12.32 -4.36 -6.59
CA THR A 32 -13.34 -3.88 -7.53
C THR A 32 -12.78 -2.75 -8.38
N MET A 33 -13.54 -2.36 -9.40
CA MET A 33 -13.28 -1.12 -10.12
C MET A 33 -13.81 0.07 -9.32
N GLU A 34 -13.13 1.21 -9.41
CA GLU A 34 -13.55 2.46 -8.77
C GLU A 34 -14.63 3.16 -9.60
N LEU A 35 -15.81 2.56 -9.66
CA LEU A 35 -16.98 3.10 -10.35
C LEU A 35 -17.91 3.80 -9.34
N PRO A 36 -18.65 4.85 -9.75
CA PRO A 36 -19.55 5.58 -8.85
C PRO A 36 -20.59 4.69 -8.13
N ASP A 37 -21.03 3.62 -8.79
CA ASP A 37 -22.06 2.71 -8.27
C ASP A 37 -21.49 1.58 -7.39
N ILE A 38 -20.16 1.49 -7.26
CA ILE A 38 -19.50 0.49 -6.41
C ILE A 38 -18.96 1.18 -5.15
N PRO A 39 -19.44 0.79 -3.95
CA PRO A 39 -19.19 1.59 -2.74
C PRO A 39 -17.76 1.51 -2.18
N PHE A 40 -17.00 0.47 -2.52
CA PHE A 40 -15.63 0.25 -2.07
C PHE A 40 -14.76 -0.17 -3.25
N SER A 41 -13.46 0.12 -3.18
CA SER A 41 -12.46 -0.33 -4.16
C SER A 41 -11.78 -1.64 -3.74
N CYS A 42 -11.67 -1.88 -2.44
CA CYS A 42 -11.08 -3.10 -1.91
C CYS A 42 -11.57 -3.42 -0.50
N ILE A 43 -11.80 -4.71 -0.22
CA ILE A 43 -11.95 -5.26 1.13
C ILE A 43 -10.86 -6.30 1.32
N SER A 44 -10.20 -6.29 2.47
CA SER A 44 -9.21 -7.31 2.77
C SER A 44 -9.17 -7.68 4.23
N VAL A 45 -9.03 -8.97 4.51
CA VAL A 45 -8.81 -9.49 5.85
C VAL A 45 -7.42 -9.06 6.31
N ARG A 46 -7.32 -8.50 7.51
CA ARG A 46 -6.06 -8.13 8.17
C ARG A 46 -5.70 -9.08 9.28
N LYS A 47 -6.70 -9.61 9.98
CA LYS A 47 -6.52 -10.56 11.09
C LYS A 47 -7.78 -11.40 11.27
N LYS A 48 -7.61 -12.69 11.53
CA LYS A 48 -8.65 -13.60 12.02
C LYS A 48 -8.47 -13.76 13.53
N HIS A 49 -9.47 -13.40 14.31
CA HIS A 49 -9.45 -13.58 15.78
C HIS A 49 -10.14 -14.89 16.18
N GLY A 50 -11.08 -15.36 15.35
CA GLY A 50 -11.74 -16.65 15.46
C GLY A 50 -12.55 -16.95 14.19
N GLU A 51 -13.35 -18.03 14.21
CA GLU A 51 -14.17 -18.43 13.05
C GLU A 51 -15.21 -17.34 12.65
N HIS A 52 -15.69 -16.57 13.62
CA HIS A 52 -16.78 -15.60 13.45
C HIS A 52 -16.36 -14.17 13.84
N ASP A 53 -15.06 -13.89 13.96
CA ASP A 53 -14.52 -12.58 14.31
C ASP A 53 -13.24 -12.30 13.52
N MET A 54 -13.30 -11.28 12.67
CA MET A 54 -12.21 -10.87 11.81
C MET A 54 -12.08 -9.36 11.78
N THR A 55 -10.86 -8.88 11.54
CA THR A 55 -10.60 -7.48 11.24
C THR A 55 -10.39 -7.30 9.75
N TYR A 56 -11.17 -6.39 9.16
CA TYR A 56 -11.14 -6.04 7.75
C TYR A 56 -10.60 -4.62 7.57
N LYS A 57 -9.88 -4.41 6.48
CA LYS A 57 -9.55 -3.09 5.94
C LYS A 57 -10.28 -2.88 4.63
N ILE A 58 -11.04 -1.80 4.56
CA ILE A 58 -11.86 -1.43 3.41
C ILE A 58 -11.36 -0.10 2.86
N PHE A 59 -11.06 -0.04 1.57
CA PHE A 59 -10.78 1.20 0.85
C PHE A 59 -11.99 1.63 0.03
N SER A 60 -12.24 2.93 0.00
CA SER A 60 -13.39 3.54 -0.65
C SER A 60 -13.08 4.99 -1.06
N ARG A 61 -13.83 5.51 -2.04
CA ARG A 61 -13.66 6.90 -2.54
C ARG A 61 -14.47 7.93 -1.76
N ALA A 62 -15.40 7.48 -0.93
CA ALA A 62 -16.14 8.29 0.02
C ALA A 62 -16.21 7.54 1.35
N LYS A 63 -16.51 8.26 2.43
CA LYS A 63 -16.76 7.64 3.73
C LYS A 63 -17.88 6.61 3.62
N LEU A 64 -17.63 5.38 4.10
CA LEU A 64 -18.67 4.37 4.20
C LEU A 64 -19.63 4.71 5.34
N GLU A 65 -20.89 4.96 4.98
CA GLU A 65 -21.96 5.24 5.92
C GLU A 65 -22.32 4.00 6.74
N ASP A 66 -22.75 4.21 7.99
CA ASP A 66 -23.08 3.10 8.89
C ASP A 66 -24.18 2.19 8.32
N ALA A 67 -25.19 2.76 7.66
CA ALA A 67 -26.26 1.98 7.04
C ALA A 67 -25.76 0.99 5.98
N LEU A 68 -24.71 1.34 5.23
CA LEU A 68 -24.10 0.42 4.27
C LEU A 68 -23.25 -0.63 4.99
N LEU A 69 -22.49 -0.24 6.01
CA LEU A 69 -21.74 -1.20 6.82
C LEU A 69 -22.66 -2.20 7.51
N ASP A 70 -23.84 -1.78 7.96
CA ASP A 70 -24.85 -2.65 8.56
C ASP A 70 -25.48 -3.63 7.55
N GLN A 71 -25.40 -3.33 6.25
CA GLN A 71 -25.76 -4.27 5.19
C GLN A 71 -24.60 -5.22 4.85
N MET A 72 -23.36 -4.72 4.89
CA MET A 72 -22.16 -5.50 4.55
C MET A 72 -21.77 -6.50 5.64
N PHE A 73 -22.13 -6.22 6.90
CA PHE A 73 -21.69 -7.00 8.06
C PHE A 73 -22.88 -7.55 8.84
N SER A 74 -22.81 -8.84 9.17
CA SER A 74 -23.76 -9.50 10.07
C SER A 74 -23.53 -9.11 11.54
N THR A 75 -22.27 -8.86 11.90
CA THR A 75 -21.86 -8.36 13.22
C THR A 75 -20.78 -7.30 13.07
N ARG A 76 -20.82 -6.27 13.91
CA ARG A 76 -19.81 -5.20 13.98
C ARG A 76 -19.52 -4.91 15.46
N GLU A 77 -18.27 -5.10 15.86
CA GLU A 77 -17.81 -4.80 17.22
C GLU A 77 -17.17 -3.41 17.29
N GLU A 78 -16.36 -3.08 16.29
CA GLU A 78 -15.60 -1.84 16.23
C GLU A 78 -15.52 -1.33 14.80
N THR A 79 -15.53 -0.01 14.64
CA THR A 79 -15.35 0.64 13.34
C THR A 79 -14.48 1.87 13.48
N ILE A 80 -13.35 1.89 12.79
CA ILE A 80 -12.44 3.03 12.72
C ILE A 80 -12.41 3.54 11.29
N ARG A 81 -12.48 4.86 11.11
CA ARG A 81 -12.47 5.50 9.79
C ARG A 81 -11.35 6.52 9.73
N ILE A 82 -10.58 6.48 8.65
CA ILE A 82 -9.48 7.40 8.39
C ILE A 82 -9.61 7.90 6.96
N ASP A 83 -9.53 9.22 6.78
CA ASP A 83 -9.46 9.85 5.46
C ASP A 83 -8.00 10.21 5.17
N TRP A 84 -7.46 9.59 4.12
CA TRP A 84 -6.12 9.88 3.65
C TRP A 84 -6.20 10.70 2.36
N PRO A 85 -5.63 11.92 2.31
CA PRO A 85 -5.37 12.62 1.06
C PRO A 85 -4.20 11.92 0.35
N ALA A 86 -4.50 10.78 -0.26
CA ALA A 86 -3.56 9.83 -0.79
C ALA A 86 -3.69 9.69 -2.31
N TYR A 87 -2.53 9.71 -2.97
CA TYR A 87 -2.32 9.55 -4.41
C TYR A 87 -2.70 10.76 -5.29
N PRO A 88 -1.90 11.04 -6.34
CA PRO A 88 -2.28 11.99 -7.38
C PRO A 88 -3.35 11.40 -8.30
N HIS A 89 -4.08 12.26 -9.00
CA HIS A 89 -4.88 11.84 -10.15
C HIS A 89 -3.97 11.80 -11.37
N TYR A 90 -3.90 10.66 -12.04
CA TYR A 90 -3.18 10.52 -13.29
C TYR A 90 -4.09 10.87 -14.46
N GLN A 91 -3.56 11.68 -15.38
CA GLN A 91 -4.22 11.98 -16.64
C GLN A 91 -3.16 12.04 -17.74
N ALA A 92 -3.29 11.14 -18.72
CA ALA A 92 -2.40 11.10 -19.85
C ALA A 92 -2.67 12.27 -20.84
N PRO A 93 -1.64 12.80 -21.52
CA PRO A 93 -0.22 12.51 -21.29
C PRO A 93 0.28 13.18 -19.99
N GLU A 94 1.06 12.43 -19.22
CA GLU A 94 1.65 12.90 -17.97
C GLU A 94 2.75 13.95 -18.25
N ASP A 95 2.81 14.99 -17.43
CA ASP A 95 3.92 15.94 -17.41
C ASP A 95 4.93 15.56 -16.30
N PHE A 96 6.18 15.33 -16.70
CA PHE A 96 7.23 14.84 -15.81
C PHE A 96 8.10 15.98 -15.32
N ALA A 97 8.21 16.09 -13.99
CA ALA A 97 9.11 17.05 -13.39
C ALA A 97 10.58 16.72 -13.75
N PRO A 98 11.42 17.74 -13.98
CA PRO A 98 12.85 17.52 -14.23
C PRO A 98 13.54 16.98 -12.98
N ILE A 99 14.53 16.09 -13.16
CA ILE A 99 15.33 15.54 -12.05
C ILE A 99 16.16 16.62 -11.35
N ILE A 100 16.61 17.64 -12.09
CA ILE A 100 17.39 18.76 -11.56
C ILE A 100 16.56 20.03 -11.71
N LEU A 101 16.19 20.64 -10.59
CA LEU A 101 15.26 21.76 -10.55
C LEU A 101 15.92 23.10 -10.88
N ASP A 102 17.20 23.27 -10.51
CA ASP A 102 17.94 24.55 -10.60
C ASP A 102 19.05 24.54 -11.65
N GLY A 103 19.18 23.45 -12.41
CA GLY A 103 20.31 23.20 -13.33
C GLY A 103 21.67 23.02 -12.63
N ARG A 104 21.72 22.95 -11.30
CA ARG A 104 22.94 22.82 -10.49
C ARG A 104 22.85 21.59 -9.58
N HIS A 105 22.46 21.77 -8.32
CA HIS A 105 22.54 20.74 -7.28
C HIS A 105 21.25 20.60 -6.46
N LEU A 106 20.14 21.16 -6.92
CA LEU A 106 18.81 20.89 -6.36
C LEU A 106 18.15 19.78 -7.16
N TYR A 107 18.02 18.59 -6.55
CA TYR A 107 17.46 17.41 -7.19
C TYR A 107 16.06 17.12 -6.66
N TYR A 108 15.14 16.76 -7.57
CA TYR A 108 13.82 16.25 -7.20
C TYR A 108 13.87 14.73 -7.23
N VAL A 109 13.66 14.10 -6.06
CA VAL A 109 13.73 12.65 -5.92
C VAL A 109 12.41 11.97 -6.28
N ASN A 110 11.30 12.71 -6.32
CA ASN A 110 9.98 12.16 -6.58
C ASN A 110 9.53 12.38 -8.04
N THR A 111 10.47 12.42 -8.97
CA THR A 111 10.19 12.70 -10.40
C THR A 111 9.26 11.69 -11.04
N PHE A 112 9.25 10.44 -10.54
CA PHE A 112 8.36 9.40 -11.03
C PHE A 112 6.95 9.46 -10.44
N GLU A 113 6.67 10.31 -9.44
CA GLU A 113 5.33 10.39 -8.84
C GLU A 113 4.25 10.75 -9.86
N SER A 114 4.58 11.48 -10.93
CA SER A 114 3.65 11.78 -12.02
C SER A 114 3.31 10.57 -12.90
N ALA A 115 4.15 9.52 -12.93
CA ALA A 115 3.88 8.26 -13.65
C ALA A 115 3.28 7.19 -12.72
N ALA A 116 3.88 7.05 -11.53
CA ALA A 116 3.51 6.06 -10.55
C ALA A 116 4.03 6.51 -9.18
N SER A 117 3.12 6.73 -8.24
CA SER A 117 3.39 7.13 -6.86
C SER A 117 3.40 5.90 -5.97
N ALA A 118 4.46 5.11 -6.07
CA ALA A 118 4.71 3.94 -5.20
C ALA A 118 6.06 4.08 -4.48
N MET A 119 6.21 3.45 -3.31
CA MET A 119 7.45 3.53 -2.52
C MET A 119 8.67 3.06 -3.33
N GLU A 120 8.48 2.05 -4.17
CA GLU A 120 9.47 1.47 -5.07
C GLU A 120 9.96 2.50 -6.09
N THR A 121 9.06 3.31 -6.66
CA THR A 121 9.44 4.36 -7.61
C THR A 121 10.27 5.45 -6.97
N GLY A 122 9.95 5.82 -5.72
CA GLY A 122 10.74 6.76 -4.93
C GLY A 122 12.13 6.24 -4.61
N ALA A 123 12.23 4.96 -4.23
CA ALA A 123 13.53 4.32 -3.96
C ALA A 123 14.43 4.28 -5.20
N VAL A 124 13.88 3.89 -6.35
CA VAL A 124 14.62 3.86 -7.64
C VAL A 124 15.05 5.26 -8.06
N ALA A 125 14.17 6.26 -7.94
CA ALA A 125 14.53 7.64 -8.25
C ALA A 125 15.64 8.18 -7.33
N ALA A 126 15.58 7.87 -6.03
CA ALA A 126 16.59 8.26 -5.05
C ALA A 126 17.96 7.65 -5.39
N GLU A 127 18.01 6.37 -5.76
CA GLU A 127 19.24 5.72 -6.20
C GLU A 127 19.83 6.41 -7.44
N ASN A 128 18.99 6.73 -8.42
CA ASN A 128 19.42 7.42 -9.64
C ASN A 128 19.96 8.83 -9.34
N VAL A 129 19.32 9.58 -8.44
CA VAL A 129 19.81 10.88 -7.97
C VAL A 129 21.17 10.72 -7.27
N ALA A 130 21.33 9.72 -6.39
CA ALA A 130 22.60 9.45 -5.73
C ALA A 130 23.72 9.13 -6.76
N ARG A 131 23.44 8.28 -7.75
CA ARG A 131 24.37 7.96 -8.85
C ARG A 131 24.72 9.21 -9.67
N LEU A 132 23.74 10.09 -9.93
CA LEU A 132 23.95 11.35 -10.63
C LEU A 132 24.83 12.32 -9.82
N ILE A 133 24.64 12.41 -8.50
CA ILE A 133 25.50 13.21 -7.62
C ILE A 133 26.93 12.67 -7.66
N ILE A 134 27.11 11.35 -7.46
CA ILE A 134 28.41 10.70 -7.53
C ILE A 134 29.06 10.95 -8.90
N SER A 135 28.27 10.95 -9.99
CA SER A 135 28.81 11.16 -11.33
C SER A 135 29.31 12.57 -11.61
N ARG A 136 28.87 13.55 -10.79
CA ARG A 136 29.27 14.96 -10.86
C ARG A 136 30.42 15.31 -9.91
N LEU A 137 30.81 14.40 -9.02
CA LEU A 137 31.95 14.61 -8.14
C LEU A 137 33.27 14.67 -8.94
N PRO A 138 34.29 15.40 -8.46
CA PRO A 138 35.64 15.36 -9.02
C PRO A 138 36.22 13.94 -8.97
N LEU A 139 37.01 13.56 -9.98
CA LEU A 139 37.62 12.23 -10.15
C LEU A 139 38.32 11.70 -8.88
N GLY A 140 39.04 12.56 -8.14
CA GLY A 140 39.72 12.17 -6.91
C GLY A 140 38.78 11.75 -5.77
N LEU A 141 37.58 12.33 -5.70
CA LEU A 141 36.58 11.97 -4.68
C LEU A 141 35.78 10.72 -5.08
N ARG A 142 35.60 10.48 -6.39
CA ARG A 142 34.93 9.28 -6.92
C ARG A 142 35.74 8.00 -6.66
N ALA A 143 37.07 8.06 -6.79
CA ALA A 143 37.95 6.92 -6.58
C ALA A 143 37.89 6.39 -5.14
N GLY A 144 37.71 7.27 -4.14
CA GLY A 144 37.55 6.88 -2.74
C GLY A 144 36.22 6.19 -2.44
N LEU A 145 35.14 6.51 -3.18
CA LEU A 145 33.82 5.90 -3.01
C LEU A 145 33.71 4.52 -3.67
N SER A 146 34.37 4.32 -4.81
CA SER A 146 34.38 3.02 -5.51
C SER A 146 35.11 1.91 -4.74
N ALA A 147 36.04 2.28 -3.85
CA ALA A 147 36.79 1.33 -3.03
C ALA A 147 35.98 0.80 -1.82
N ALA A 148 34.92 1.49 -1.43
CA ALA A 148 34.03 1.13 -0.32
C ALA A 148 32.81 0.32 -0.80
N ALA A 149 33.01 -0.61 -1.73
CA ALA A 149 31.94 -1.39 -2.37
C ALA A 149 30.96 -1.95 -1.33
N ALA A 150 29.67 -1.74 -1.58
CA ALA A 150 28.59 -2.20 -0.73
C ALA A 150 28.65 -3.73 -0.55
N PRO A 151 28.38 -4.24 0.67
CA PRO A 151 28.23 -5.68 0.87
C PRO A 151 27.16 -6.23 -0.08
N GLU A 152 27.33 -7.47 -0.54
CA GLU A 152 26.35 -8.12 -1.41
C GLU A 152 24.94 -8.04 -0.78
N PRO A 153 23.90 -7.79 -1.59
CA PRO A 153 22.55 -7.74 -1.07
C PRO A 153 22.16 -9.15 -0.57
N HIS A 154 22.26 -9.34 0.74
CA HIS A 154 21.63 -10.46 1.43
C HIS A 154 20.12 -10.20 1.47
N ILE A 155 19.42 -10.63 0.42
CA ILE A 155 17.97 -10.70 0.45
C ILE A 155 17.63 -11.97 1.22
N GLU A 156 17.30 -11.85 2.51
CA GLU A 156 16.70 -12.97 3.23
C GLU A 156 15.36 -13.33 2.58
N SER A 157 15.23 -14.59 2.21
CA SER A 157 13.99 -15.16 1.71
C SER A 157 12.96 -15.19 2.84
N PHE A 158 11.91 -14.37 2.73
CA PHE A 158 10.76 -14.36 3.66
C PHE A 158 9.90 -15.64 3.63
N ALA A 159 10.28 -16.67 2.86
CA ALA A 159 9.47 -17.87 2.67
C ALA A 159 9.62 -18.94 3.77
N GLY A 160 10.10 -18.61 4.97
CA GLY A 160 10.62 -19.62 5.91
C GLY A 160 10.18 -19.57 7.38
N GLU A 161 9.23 -18.71 7.78
CA GLU A 161 8.82 -18.63 9.20
C GLU A 161 7.31 -18.78 9.39
N GLU A 162 6.76 -19.92 8.98
CA GLU A 162 5.56 -20.49 9.61
C GLU A 162 5.76 -22.00 9.76
N GLU A 163 6.48 -22.44 10.79
CA GLU A 163 6.26 -23.74 11.44
C GLU A 163 6.99 -23.78 12.79
N GLY A 164 6.23 -23.65 13.88
CA GLY A 164 6.77 -23.61 15.23
C GLY A 164 5.67 -23.73 16.28
N SER A 165 4.81 -24.74 16.13
CA SER A 165 3.89 -25.18 17.17
C SER A 165 4.68 -25.57 18.43
N GLN A 166 4.63 -24.74 19.46
CA GLN A 166 4.93 -25.18 20.83
C GLN A 166 3.62 -25.35 21.59
N ARG A 167 3.23 -26.61 21.75
CA ARG A 167 2.36 -27.08 22.83
C ARG A 167 2.86 -26.48 24.14
N VAL A 168 1.97 -25.81 24.85
CA VAL A 168 2.13 -25.58 26.28
C VAL A 168 1.27 -26.64 26.96
N ASP A 169 1.93 -27.71 27.42
CA ASP A 169 1.35 -28.59 28.42
C ASP A 169 1.42 -27.84 29.77
N LEU A 170 0.25 -27.51 30.32
CA LEU A 170 -0.19 -27.59 31.73
C LEU A 170 -1.53 -26.85 31.93
#